data_AF-A0A1L9QRJ7-F1
#
_entry.id   AF-A0A1L9QRJ7-F1
#
_cell.length_a   1.000
_cell.length_b   1.000
_cell.length_c   1.000
_cell.angle_alpha   90.00
_cell.angle_beta   90.00
_cell.angle_gamma   90.00
#
_symmetry.space_group_name_H-M   'P 1'
#
loop_
_entity.id
_entity.type
_entity.pdbx_description
1 polymer ?
#
loop_
_entity_poly.entity_id
_entity_poly.type
_entity_poly.pdbx_seq_one_letter_code
_entity_poly.pdbx_strand_id
1 'polypeptide(L)'
;MSTANNYRQSIRSLEGIKSRQFDSEKAFYEFLEQIYNEFKQKYNELGQEQDSLGIFICSIGLFAFGRLDVVEDILDHVPHKKYPANHLIGVIPNLLPLPKNLSWRDNPESLQAWIRENFTHLKWDEISEIYVLQE
;
A
#
# COMPACT_ATOMS: atom_id res chain seq x y z
N MET A 1 11.38 -9.64 -12.49
CA MET A 1 10.46 -9.56 -11.35
C MET A 1 10.27 -8.08 -11.06
N SER A 2 9.03 -7.58 -11.12
CA SER A 2 8.74 -6.15 -10.96
C SER A 2 8.89 -5.70 -9.49
N THR A 3 8.99 -4.39 -9.30
CA THR A 3 9.01 -3.77 -7.97
C THR A 3 7.73 -4.07 -7.19
N ALA A 4 6.56 -3.98 -7.84
CA ALA A 4 5.28 -4.31 -7.22
C ALA A 4 5.20 -5.77 -6.80
N ASN A 5 5.68 -6.70 -7.64
CA ASN A 5 5.69 -8.12 -7.28
C ASN A 5 6.54 -8.39 -6.03
N ASN A 6 7.65 -7.68 -5.85
CA ASN A 6 8.47 -7.82 -4.64
C ASN A 6 7.69 -7.44 -3.37
N TYR A 7 6.86 -6.39 -3.43
CA TYR A 7 5.99 -6.01 -2.32
C TYR A 7 4.91 -7.07 -2.06
N ARG A 8 4.26 -7.58 -3.12
CA ARG A 8 3.28 -8.67 -2.99
C ARG A 8 3.89 -9.91 -2.34
N GLN A 9 5.10 -10.32 -2.75
CA GLN A 9 5.80 -11.46 -2.15
C GLN A 9 6.23 -11.19 -0.70
N SER A 10 6.67 -9.97 -0.40
CA SER A 10 7.02 -9.56 0.96
C SER A 10 5.81 -9.69 1.90
N ILE A 11 4.62 -9.26 1.45
CA ILE A 11 3.38 -9.39 2.22
C ILE A 11 2.97 -10.86 2.35
N ARG A 12 3.07 -11.67 1.29
CA ARG A 12 2.81 -13.12 1.37
C ARG A 12 3.68 -13.81 2.41
N SER A 13 4.92 -13.34 2.61
CA SER A 13 5.86 -13.93 3.57
C SER A 13 5.54 -13.59 5.04
N LEU A 14 4.62 -12.66 5.31
CA LEU A 14 4.30 -12.24 6.67
C LEU A 14 3.61 -13.37 7.46
N GLU A 15 3.91 -13.43 8.76
CA GLU A 15 3.24 -14.32 9.70
C GLU A 15 1.71 -14.08 9.65
N GLY A 16 0.93 -15.15 9.53
CA GLY A 16 -0.53 -15.08 9.36
C GLY A 16 -1.02 -15.09 7.91
N ILE A 17 -0.20 -14.70 6.95
CA ILE A 17 -0.48 -14.82 5.50
C ILE A 17 0.24 -16.02 4.90
N LYS A 18 1.51 -16.25 5.28
CA LYS A 18 2.38 -17.30 4.70
C LYS A 18 1.83 -18.72 4.78
N SER A 19 0.96 -19.00 5.76
CA SER A 19 0.34 -20.32 5.94
C SER A 19 -0.86 -20.55 5.03
N ARG A 20 -1.33 -19.52 4.33
CA ARG A 20 -2.43 -19.62 3.37
C ARG A 20 -1.87 -19.93 1.99
N GLN A 21 -2.52 -20.87 1.30
CA GLN A 21 -2.26 -21.12 -0.11
C GLN A 21 -3.23 -20.26 -0.94
N PHE A 22 -2.70 -19.62 -1.97
CA PHE A 22 -3.48 -18.83 -2.93
C PHE A 22 -3.28 -19.43 -4.31
N ASP A 23 -4.38 -19.87 -4.92
CA ASP A 23 -4.36 -20.54 -6.22
C ASP A 23 -4.04 -19.60 -7.39
N SER A 24 -4.09 -18.29 -7.16
CA SER A 24 -3.76 -17.25 -8.13
C SER A 24 -3.43 -15.90 -7.49
N GLU A 25 -2.88 -14.96 -8.26
CA GLU A 25 -2.74 -13.56 -7.84
C GLU A 25 -4.11 -12.91 -7.57
N LYS A 26 -5.13 -13.27 -8.36
CA LYS A 26 -6.50 -12.79 -8.14
C LYS A 26 -7.04 -13.23 -6.77
N ALA A 27 -6.86 -14.49 -6.39
CA ALA A 27 -7.27 -14.99 -5.08
C ALA A 27 -6.52 -14.28 -3.94
N PHE A 28 -5.24 -13.94 -4.15
CA PHE A 28 -4.48 -13.17 -3.18
C PHE A 28 -4.97 -11.72 -3.07
N TYR A 29 -5.28 -11.07 -4.19
CA TYR A 29 -5.90 -9.75 -4.22
C TYR A 29 -7.24 -9.73 -3.47
N GLU A 30 -8.14 -10.66 -3.77
CA GLU A 30 -9.47 -10.75 -3.13
C GLU A 30 -9.36 -10.98 -1.62
N PHE A 31 -8.40 -11.81 -1.21
CA PHE A 31 -8.07 -11.99 0.21
C PHE A 31 -7.60 -10.69 0.88
N LEU A 32 -6.69 -9.96 0.25
CA LEU A 32 -6.22 -8.68 0.78
C LEU A 32 -7.35 -7.66 0.89
N GLU A 33 -8.23 -7.60 -0.12
CA GLU A 33 -9.38 -6.71 -0.14
C GLU A 33 -10.37 -7.04 0.98
N GLN A 34 -10.67 -8.32 1.20
CA GLN A 34 -11.52 -8.75 2.30
C GLN A 34 -10.95 -8.33 3.66
N ILE A 35 -9.69 -8.67 3.92
CA ILE A 35 -9.05 -8.39 5.21
C ILE A 35 -8.87 -6.88 5.43
N TYR A 36 -8.55 -6.13 4.37
CA TYR A 36 -8.51 -4.67 4.39
C TYR A 36 -9.85 -4.09 4.87
N ASN A 37 -10.96 -4.52 4.30
CA ASN A 37 -12.29 -4.05 4.66
C ASN A 37 -12.65 -4.42 6.11
N GLU A 38 -12.30 -5.64 6.55
CA GLU A 38 -12.49 -6.07 7.94
C GLU A 38 -11.72 -5.18 8.93
N PHE A 39 -10.46 -4.84 8.63
CA PHE A 39 -9.67 -3.94 9.46
C PHE A 39 -10.21 -2.51 9.44
N LYS A 40 -10.59 -1.97 8.27
CA LYS A 40 -11.18 -0.62 8.17
C LYS A 40 -12.48 -0.52 8.96
N GLN A 41 -13.34 -1.54 8.89
CA GLN A 41 -14.58 -1.56 9.65
C GLN A 41 -14.31 -1.53 11.16
N LYS A 42 -13.45 -2.42 11.65
CA LYS A 42 -13.09 -2.47 13.08
C LYS A 42 -12.42 -1.18 13.57
N TYR A 43 -11.53 -0.61 12.76
CA TYR A 43 -10.87 0.65 13.08
C TYR A 43 -11.88 1.80 13.20
N ASN A 44 -12.83 1.90 12.26
CA ASN A 44 -13.86 2.94 12.29
C ASN A 44 -14.86 2.77 13.46
N GLU A 45 -15.15 1.53 13.85
CA GLU A 45 -16.11 1.23 14.93
C GLU A 45 -15.48 1.33 16.33
N LEU A 46 -14.23 0.90 16.48
CA LEU A 46 -13.59 0.65 17.78
C LEU A 46 -12.34 1.52 18.04
N GLY A 47 -11.81 2.23 17.04
CA GLY A 47 -10.63 3.08 17.16
C GLY A 47 -9.37 2.34 17.60
N GLN A 48 -9.25 1.04 17.30
CA GLN A 48 -8.16 0.22 17.83
C GLN A 48 -6.85 0.40 17.06
N GLU A 49 -5.79 0.76 17.78
CA GLU A 49 -4.43 0.95 17.27
C GLU A 49 -3.83 -0.35 16.65
N GLN A 50 -4.29 -1.53 17.08
CA GLN A 50 -3.83 -2.81 16.51
C GLN A 50 -4.32 -3.03 15.07
N ASP A 51 -5.48 -2.46 14.70
CA ASP A 51 -6.02 -2.57 13.35
C ASP A 51 -5.27 -1.65 12.37
N SER A 52 -4.61 -0.59 12.87
CA SER A 52 -3.77 0.33 12.07
C SER A 52 -2.68 -0.41 11.29
N LEU A 53 -2.02 -1.39 11.93
CA LEU A 53 -0.98 -2.16 11.26
C LEU A 53 -1.54 -3.09 10.17
N GLY A 54 -2.72 -3.68 10.43
CA GLY A 54 -3.44 -4.49 9.46
C GLY A 54 -3.83 -3.68 8.22
N ILE A 55 -4.40 -2.48 8.43
CA ILE A 55 -4.72 -1.53 7.37
C ILE A 55 -3.46 -1.21 6.57
N PHE A 56 -2.37 -0.81 7.23
CA PHE A 56 -1.11 -0.49 6.56
C PHE A 56 -0.61 -1.63 5.66
N ILE A 57 -0.52 -2.85 6.18
CA ILE A 57 -0.01 -4.02 5.43
C ILE A 57 -0.92 -4.33 4.23
N CYS A 58 -2.23 -4.36 4.44
CA CYS A 58 -3.18 -4.66 3.37
C CYS A 58 -3.21 -3.57 2.30
N SER A 59 -3.16 -2.29 2.69
CA SER A 59 -3.10 -1.16 1.76
C SER A 59 -1.86 -1.22 0.88
N ILE A 60 -0.69 -1.58 1.42
CA ILE A 60 0.51 -1.78 0.60
C ILE A 60 0.33 -2.91 -0.43
N GLY A 61 -0.31 -4.00 -0.02
CA GLY A 61 -0.59 -5.13 -0.91
C GLY A 61 -1.52 -4.75 -2.04
N LEU A 62 -2.64 -4.11 -1.73
CA LEU A 62 -3.61 -3.60 -2.70
C LEU A 62 -2.99 -2.54 -3.62
N PHE A 63 -2.17 -1.64 -3.07
CA PHE A 63 -1.47 -0.62 -3.84
C PHE A 63 -0.48 -1.22 -4.84
N ALA A 64 0.19 -2.33 -4.47
CA ALA A 64 1.01 -3.12 -5.38
C ALA A 64 0.19 -3.94 -6.41
N PHE A 65 -1.14 -3.85 -6.41
CA PHE A 65 -2.05 -4.30 -7.46
C PHE A 65 -2.69 -3.14 -8.23
N GLY A 66 -2.21 -1.90 -8.07
CA GLY A 66 -2.74 -0.75 -8.80
C GLY A 66 -3.95 -0.06 -8.14
N ARG A 67 -4.31 -0.41 -6.90
CA ARG A 67 -5.34 0.30 -6.13
C ARG A 67 -4.78 1.61 -5.57
N LEU A 68 -4.99 2.72 -6.27
CA LEU A 68 -4.50 4.03 -5.84
C LEU A 68 -5.26 4.59 -4.62
N ASP A 69 -6.52 4.22 -4.46
CA ASP A 69 -7.43 4.73 -3.42
C ASP A 69 -6.95 4.45 -1.99
N VAL A 70 -6.12 3.42 -1.79
CA VAL A 70 -5.61 3.05 -0.45
C VAL A 70 -4.33 3.81 -0.07
N VAL A 71 -3.81 4.70 -0.91
CA VAL A 71 -2.54 5.40 -0.66
C VAL A 71 -2.59 6.31 0.56
N GLU A 72 -3.74 6.94 0.83
CA GLU A 72 -3.93 7.75 2.04
C GLU A 72 -3.86 6.86 3.29
N ASP A 73 -4.48 5.68 3.25
CA ASP A 73 -4.38 4.72 4.35
C ASP A 73 -2.94 4.23 4.59
N ILE A 74 -2.11 4.11 3.54
CA ILE A 74 -0.68 3.80 3.72
C ILE A 74 -0.01 4.90 4.54
N LEU A 75 -0.30 6.17 4.26
CA LEU A 75 0.31 7.33 4.91
C LEU A 75 -0.19 7.54 6.34
N ASP A 76 -1.47 7.36 6.57
CA ASP A 76 -2.10 7.58 7.87
C ASP A 76 -1.76 6.47 8.88
N HIS A 77 -1.44 5.28 8.38
CA HIS A 77 -1.17 4.10 9.22
C HIS A 77 0.29 3.66 9.25
N VAL A 78 1.24 4.51 8.83
CA VAL A 78 2.68 4.21 8.92
C VAL A 78 3.07 3.92 10.39
N PRO A 79 3.66 2.75 10.69
CA PRO A 79 4.06 2.44 12.06
C PRO A 79 5.17 3.36 12.58
N HIS A 80 4.94 4.02 13.72
CA HIS A 80 5.87 4.98 14.32
C HIS A 80 7.15 4.36 14.93
N LYS A 81 7.20 3.03 15.14
CA LYS A 81 8.33 2.31 15.75
C LYS A 81 9.08 1.49 14.71
N LYS A 82 10.31 1.06 15.03
CA LYS A 82 11.06 0.09 14.20
C LYS A 82 10.25 -1.20 14.08
N TYR A 83 9.54 -1.36 12.96
CA TYR A 83 8.75 -2.54 12.66
C TYR A 83 9.53 -3.46 11.71
N PRO A 84 9.45 -4.80 11.84
CA PRO A 84 10.14 -5.73 10.96
C PRO A 84 9.84 -5.52 9.46
N ALA A 85 8.66 -4.97 9.14
CA ALA A 85 8.27 -4.64 7.78
C ALA A 85 8.49 -3.16 7.39
N ASN A 86 9.41 -2.45 8.05
CA ASN A 86 9.77 -1.06 7.69
C ASN A 86 10.21 -0.88 6.22
N HIS A 87 10.67 -1.96 5.58
CA HIS A 87 11.00 -1.94 4.15
C HIS A 87 9.77 -1.70 3.27
N LEU A 88 8.56 -2.07 3.74
CA LEU A 88 7.31 -1.86 3.01
C LEU A 88 6.98 -0.38 2.83
N ILE A 89 7.46 0.49 3.73
CA ILE A 89 7.19 1.94 3.64
C ILE A 89 7.79 2.56 2.36
N GLY A 90 8.79 1.90 1.75
CA GLY A 90 9.33 2.31 0.45
C GLY A 90 8.35 2.14 -0.71
N VAL A 91 7.15 1.57 -0.53
CA VAL A 91 6.24 1.27 -1.64
C VAL A 91 5.81 2.52 -2.40
N ILE A 92 5.53 3.61 -1.69
CA ILE A 92 5.08 4.87 -2.28
C ILE A 92 6.13 5.43 -3.23
N PRO A 93 7.37 5.76 -2.81
CA PRO A 93 8.37 6.31 -3.72
C PRO A 93 8.83 5.32 -4.79
N ASN A 94 8.59 4.03 -4.61
CA ASN A 94 9.01 3.00 -5.56
C ASN A 94 7.97 2.71 -6.64
N LEU A 95 6.68 2.97 -6.38
CA LEU A 95 5.59 2.72 -7.33
C LEU A 95 4.96 4.02 -7.86
N LEU A 96 5.11 5.16 -7.19
CA LEU A 96 4.62 6.45 -7.69
C LEU A 96 5.71 7.23 -8.44
N PRO A 97 5.34 7.99 -9.48
CA PRO A 97 6.23 8.87 -10.20
C PRO A 97 6.45 10.17 -9.42
N LEU A 98 7.01 10.08 -8.22
CA LEU A 98 7.16 11.23 -7.32
C LEU A 98 8.19 12.23 -7.88
N PRO A 99 7.95 13.55 -7.71
CA PRO A 99 8.97 14.57 -7.96
C PRO A 99 10.22 14.33 -7.11
N LYS A 100 11.41 14.58 -7.68
CA LYS A 100 12.71 14.29 -7.03
C LYS A 100 12.92 15.02 -5.68
N ASN A 101 12.24 16.14 -5.49
CA ASN A 101 12.31 16.97 -4.29
C ASN A 101 11.28 16.59 -3.21
N LEU A 102 10.43 15.60 -3.49
CA LEU A 102 9.33 15.24 -2.62
C LEU A 102 9.68 13.98 -1.82
N SER A 103 9.89 14.16 -0.52
CA SER A 103 10.24 13.09 0.41
C SER A 103 9.03 12.75 1.28
N TRP A 104 8.59 11.50 1.22
CA TRP A 104 7.51 10.99 2.07
C TRP A 104 7.87 11.01 3.56
N ARG A 105 9.16 10.96 3.91
CA ARG A 105 9.64 10.99 5.30
C ARG A 105 9.70 12.40 5.86
N ASP A 106 10.20 13.34 5.06
CA ASP A 106 10.53 14.68 5.54
C ASP A 106 9.33 15.62 5.44
N ASN A 107 8.38 15.33 4.53
CA ASN A 107 7.21 16.17 4.30
C ASN A 107 5.98 15.36 3.82
N PRO A 108 5.37 14.55 4.72
CA PRO A 108 4.23 13.71 4.38
C PRO A 108 3.00 14.53 3.91
N GLU A 109 2.81 15.75 4.42
CA GLU A 109 1.72 16.64 4.01
C GLU A 109 1.84 17.07 2.54
N SER A 110 3.05 17.42 2.09
CA SER A 110 3.27 17.78 0.68
C SER A 110 3.08 16.59 -0.25
N LEU A 111 3.43 15.38 0.21
CA LEU A 111 3.13 14.16 -0.53
C LEU A 111 1.63 13.92 -0.66
N GLN A 112 0.87 14.05 0.43
CA GLN A 112 -0.59 13.92 0.38
C GLN A 112 -1.21 14.94 -0.59
N ALA A 113 -0.77 16.19 -0.53
CA ALA A 113 -1.23 17.23 -1.44
C ALA A 113 -0.95 16.88 -2.91
N TRP A 114 0.28 16.48 -3.21
CA TRP A 114 0.67 16.08 -4.56
C TRP A 114 -0.15 14.88 -5.08
N ILE A 115 -0.37 13.87 -4.23
CA ILE A 115 -1.19 12.70 -4.60
C ILE A 115 -2.63 13.15 -4.92
N ARG A 116 -3.23 13.99 -4.08
CA ARG A 116 -4.60 14.49 -4.29
C ARG A 116 -4.74 15.28 -5.58
N GLU A 117 -3.79 16.16 -5.86
CA GLU A 117 -3.75 16.97 -7.10
C GLU A 117 -3.61 16.10 -8.35
N ASN A 118 -2.87 15.00 -8.27
CA ASN A 118 -2.58 14.14 -9.41
C ASN A 118 -3.43 12.86 -9.45
N PHE A 119 -4.38 12.68 -8.52
CA PHE A 119 -5.09 11.41 -8.32
C PHE A 119 -5.78 10.91 -9.60
N THR A 120 -6.42 11.81 -10.35
CA THR A 120 -7.12 11.48 -11.60
C THR A 120 -6.18 11.17 -12.77
N HIS A 121 -4.95 11.69 -12.72
CA HIS A 121 -3.92 11.56 -13.74
C HIS A 121 -3.00 10.36 -13.50
N LEU A 122 -2.95 9.85 -12.27
CA LEU A 122 -2.20 8.65 -11.92
C LEU A 122 -2.92 7.41 -12.43
N LYS A 123 -2.26 6.67 -13.32
CA LYS A 123 -2.74 5.38 -13.84
C LYS A 123 -1.73 4.28 -13.58
N TRP A 124 -2.24 3.10 -13.32
CA TRP A 124 -1.43 1.90 -13.21
C TRP A 124 -0.99 1.43 -14.61
N ASP A 125 0.31 1.27 -14.81
CA ASP A 125 0.86 0.61 -15.99
C ASP A 125 1.00 -0.89 -15.71
N GLU A 126 0.15 -1.70 -16.34
CA GLU A 126 0.14 -3.16 -16.18
C GLU A 126 1.45 -3.84 -16.64
N ILE A 127 2.21 -3.20 -17.54
CA ILE A 127 3.46 -3.79 -18.06
C ILE A 127 4.60 -3.59 -17.05
N SER A 128 4.78 -2.35 -16.58
CA SER A 128 5.86 -2.01 -15.66
C SER A 128 5.49 -2.23 -14.19
N GLU A 129 4.21 -2.41 -13.90
CA GLU A 129 3.62 -2.52 -12.56
C GLU A 129 4.03 -1.36 -11.64
N ILE A 130 3.87 -0.14 -12.15
CA ILE A 130 4.06 1.13 -11.44
C ILE A 130 2.96 2.11 -11.87
N TYR A 131 2.78 3.18 -11.10
CA TYR A 131 1.95 4.30 -11.53
C TYR A 131 2.71 5.23 -12.46
N VAL A 132 2.02 5.74 -13.47
CA VAL A 132 2.51 6.76 -14.40
C VAL A 132 1.55 7.94 -14.43
N LEU A 133 2.07 9.14 -14.66
CA LEU A 133 1.24 10.31 -14.94
C LEU A 133 0.79 10.28 -16.39
N GLN A 134 -0.52 10.37 -16.61
CA GLN A 134 -1.11 10.56 -17.94
C GLN A 134 -1.64 11.99 -18.05
N GLU A 135 -1.34 12.61 -19.20
CA GLU A 135 -1.84 13.94 -19.59
C GLU A 135 -3.36 13.93 -19.79
#